data_AF-A0A1I4EHQ4-F1
#
_entry.id   AF-A0A1I4EHQ4-F1
#
_cell.length_a   1.000
_cell.length_b   1.000
_cell.length_c   1.000
_cell.angle_alpha   90.00
_cell.angle_beta   90.00
_cell.angle_gamma   90.00
#
_symmetry.space_group_name_H-M   'P 1'
#
loop_
_entity.id
_entity.type
_entity.pdbx_description
1 polymer ?
#
loop_
_entity_poly.entity_id
_entity_poly.type
_entity_poly.pdbx_seq_one_letter_code
_entity_poly.pdbx_strand_id
1 'polypeptide(L)'
;MFKRLICGGVLLGMTATAQPVAAQNLHCAARDRMVERLESKYSEVLTAGGLQGSTANATLIEVWASQKTGTFTVIMTNPQGVSCIVAAGTDWHQEKLSRLDLAESDEVPL
;
A
#
# COMPACT_ATOMS: atom_id res chain seq x y z
N MET A 1 -28.20 51.43 -40.76
CA MET A 1 -28.63 51.04 -39.39
C MET A 1 -28.97 49.55 -39.40
N PHE A 2 -28.51 48.81 -38.38
CA PHE A 2 -28.61 47.35 -38.20
C PHE A 2 -27.84 46.45 -39.19
N LYS A 3 -26.60 46.12 -38.83
CA LYS A 3 -26.15 44.73 -38.96
C LYS A 3 -25.35 44.37 -37.71
N ARG A 4 -26.13 44.00 -36.70
CA ARG A 4 -25.72 43.53 -35.39
C ARG A 4 -25.17 42.11 -35.52
N LEU A 5 -24.09 41.85 -34.78
CA LEU A 5 -23.86 40.65 -33.98
C LEU A 5 -23.64 39.31 -34.73
N ILE A 6 -22.37 38.91 -34.83
CA ILE A 6 -21.91 37.54 -34.62
C ILE A 6 -20.56 37.70 -33.86
N CYS A 7 -20.53 37.86 -32.54
CA CYS A 7 -20.82 36.89 -31.47
C CYS A 7 -20.17 35.53 -31.68
N GLY A 8 -18.99 35.39 -31.06
CA GLY A 8 -18.67 34.23 -30.21
C GLY A 8 -18.15 32.99 -30.91
N GLY A 9 -16.93 32.59 -30.57
CA GLY A 9 -16.52 31.21 -30.78
C GLY A 9 -15.04 30.93 -31.01
N VAL A 10 -14.11 31.66 -30.38
CA VAL A 10 -12.76 31.08 -30.17
C VAL A 10 -12.90 30.12 -28.98
N LEU A 11 -13.40 28.92 -29.25
CA LEU A 11 -13.32 27.81 -28.30
C LEU A 11 -11.88 27.31 -28.34
N LEU A 12 -11.07 27.79 -27.39
CA LEU A 12 -9.85 27.13 -26.96
C LEU A 12 -10.21 25.69 -26.56
N GLY A 13 -9.96 24.75 -27.45
CA GLY A 13 -9.90 23.33 -27.12
C GLY A 13 -8.66 23.06 -26.29
N MET A 14 -8.67 23.44 -25.00
CA MET A 14 -7.74 22.88 -24.03
C MET A 14 -8.17 21.45 -23.77
N THR A 15 -7.72 20.52 -24.62
CA THR A 15 -7.75 19.10 -24.31
C THR A 15 -6.88 18.92 -23.07
N ALA A 16 -7.53 18.78 -21.91
CA ALA A 16 -6.88 18.41 -20.68
C ALA A 16 -6.19 17.05 -20.89
N THR A 17 -4.89 17.08 -21.17
CA THR A 17 -4.05 15.90 -21.05
C THR A 17 -4.00 15.58 -19.56
N ALA A 18 -4.85 14.66 -19.13
CA ALA A 18 -4.71 14.06 -17.82
C ALA A 18 -3.30 13.48 -17.76
N GLN A 19 -2.41 14.15 -17.02
CA GLN A 19 -1.07 13.63 -16.80
C GLN A 19 -1.26 12.28 -16.10
N PRO A 20 -0.68 11.17 -16.62
CA PRO A 20 -0.67 9.93 -15.86
C PRO A 20 -0.03 10.26 -14.52
N VAL A 21 -0.78 10.07 -13.44
CA VAL A 21 -0.24 10.21 -12.09
C VAL A 21 0.98 9.30 -12.06
N ALA A 22 2.16 9.86 -11.79
CA ALA A 22 3.37 9.08 -11.73
C ALA A 22 3.15 8.00 -10.67
N ALA A 23 2.98 6.76 -11.12
CA ALA A 23 3.06 5.61 -10.24
C ALA A 23 4.38 5.77 -9.50
N GLN A 24 4.29 5.98 -8.19
CA GLN A 24 5.43 5.78 -7.31
C GLN A 24 6.03 4.45 -7.74
N ASN A 25 7.34 4.40 -8.03
CA ASN A 25 8.03 3.23 -8.59
C ASN A 25 8.00 2.05 -7.59
N LEU A 26 6.81 1.50 -7.38
CA LEU A 26 6.52 0.36 -6.56
C LEU A 26 7.09 -0.83 -7.33
N HIS A 27 8.05 -1.48 -6.71
CA HIS A 27 8.60 -2.72 -7.24
C HIS A 27 7.56 -3.81 -7.05
N CYS A 28 6.81 -4.09 -8.12
CA CYS A 28 5.73 -5.06 -8.13
C CYS A 28 6.14 -6.35 -8.87
N ALA A 29 5.63 -7.48 -8.39
CA ALA A 29 5.80 -8.79 -9.01
C ALA A 29 4.63 -9.70 -8.64
N ALA A 30 4.53 -10.88 -9.27
CA ALA A 30 3.65 -11.93 -8.76
C ALA A 30 4.04 -12.28 -7.32
N ARG A 31 3.06 -12.46 -6.43
CA ARG A 31 3.30 -12.69 -5.00
C ARG A 31 4.31 -13.80 -4.75
N ASP A 32 4.16 -14.93 -5.42
CA ASP A 32 5.04 -16.10 -5.22
C ASP A 32 6.51 -15.78 -5.49
N ARG A 33 6.79 -14.95 -6.51
CA ARG A 33 8.16 -14.49 -6.82
C ARG A 33 8.69 -13.52 -5.79
N MET A 34 7.82 -12.69 -5.23
CA MET A 34 8.20 -11.76 -4.17
C MET A 34 8.54 -12.54 -2.89
N VAL A 35 7.66 -13.45 -2.47
CA VAL A 35 7.87 -14.32 -1.30
C VAL A 35 9.14 -15.15 -1.45
N GLU A 36 9.32 -15.83 -2.58
CA GLU A 36 10.53 -16.62 -2.88
C GLU A 36 11.80 -15.77 -2.70
N ARG A 37 11.78 -14.52 -3.17
CA ARG A 37 12.91 -13.60 -3.04
C ARG A 37 13.13 -13.13 -1.60
N LEU A 38 12.08 -12.80 -0.87
CA LEU A 38 12.18 -12.36 0.54
C LEU A 38 12.76 -13.47 1.41
N GLU A 39 12.27 -14.70 1.25
CA GLU A 39 12.75 -15.86 1.99
C GLU A 39 14.18 -16.24 1.59
N SER A 40 14.46 -16.43 0.30
CA SER A 40 15.75 -16.96 -0.15
C SER A 40 16.90 -15.95 -0.05
N LYS A 41 16.66 -14.68 -0.39
CA LYS A 41 17.72 -13.67 -0.49
C LYS A 41 17.89 -12.87 0.79
N TYR A 42 16.80 -12.55 1.47
CA TYR A 42 16.82 -11.68 2.65
C TYR A 42 16.64 -12.46 3.96
N SER A 43 16.33 -13.78 3.88
CA SER A 43 15.98 -14.58 5.06
C SER A 43 14.81 -14.00 5.84
N GLU A 44 13.94 -13.25 5.15
CA GLU A 44 12.76 -12.64 5.76
C GLU A 44 11.61 -13.63 5.79
N VAL A 45 10.90 -13.66 6.92
CA VAL A 45 9.72 -14.50 7.14
C VAL A 45 8.51 -13.63 7.44
N LEU A 46 7.32 -14.11 7.08
CA LEU A 46 6.07 -13.43 7.37
C LEU A 46 5.89 -13.27 8.89
N THR A 47 5.83 -12.03 9.35
CA THR A 47 5.76 -11.67 10.77
C THR A 47 4.37 -11.17 11.16
N ALA A 48 3.70 -10.46 10.26
CA ALA A 48 2.33 -9.98 10.47
C ALA A 48 1.62 -9.78 9.13
N GLY A 49 0.29 -9.70 9.15
CA GLY A 49 -0.48 -9.35 7.97
C GLY A 49 -1.96 -9.16 8.26
N GLY A 50 -2.69 -8.60 7.30
CA GLY A 50 -4.12 -8.33 7.41
C GLY A 50 -4.72 -7.80 6.12
N LEU A 51 -6.04 -7.89 6.00
CA LEU A 51 -6.79 -7.32 4.88
C LEU A 51 -7.10 -5.85 5.14
N GLN A 52 -6.85 -5.00 4.15
CA GLN A 52 -7.26 -3.60 4.13
C GLN A 52 -8.26 -3.37 3.00
N GLY A 53 -9.29 -2.54 3.26
CA GLY A 53 -10.26 -2.10 2.27
C GLY A 53 -11.61 -2.82 2.35
N SER A 54 -12.53 -2.42 1.48
CA SER A 54 -13.83 -3.08 1.27
C SER A 54 -13.64 -4.39 0.49
N THR A 55 -14.60 -5.33 0.57
CA THR A 55 -14.60 -6.59 -0.18
C THR A 55 -14.28 -6.42 -1.68
N ALA A 56 -14.73 -5.33 -2.30
CA ALA A 56 -14.49 -5.06 -3.72
C ALA A 56 -13.06 -4.60 -4.06
N ASN A 57 -12.31 -4.07 -3.08
CA ASN A 57 -10.95 -3.54 -3.23
C ASN A 57 -10.03 -4.05 -2.12
N ALA A 58 -10.29 -5.27 -1.64
CA ALA A 58 -9.56 -5.86 -0.54
C ALA A 58 -8.12 -6.08 -0.97
N THR A 59 -7.18 -5.60 -0.17
CA THR A 59 -5.75 -5.74 -0.43
C THR A 59 -5.12 -6.35 0.80
N LEU A 60 -4.27 -7.36 0.62
CA LEU A 60 -3.55 -8.00 1.71
C LEU A 60 -2.27 -7.23 1.99
N ILE A 61 -2.09 -6.77 3.22
CA ILE A 61 -0.84 -6.20 3.71
C ILE A 61 -0.08 -7.28 4.46
N GLU A 62 1.20 -7.40 4.17
CA GLU A 62 2.09 -8.38 4.78
C GLU A 62 3.38 -7.68 5.21
N VAL A 63 3.83 -7.98 6.43
CA VAL A 63 5.11 -7.51 6.98
C VAL A 63 6.03 -8.72 7.09
N TRP A 64 7.15 -8.63 6.39
CA TRP A 64 8.20 -9.64 6.33
C TRP A 64 9.42 -9.11 7.04
N ALA A 65 10.08 -9.94 7.84
CA ALA A 65 11.26 -9.51 8.58
C ALA A 65 12.21 -10.66 8.86
N SER A 66 13.49 -10.31 9.03
CA SER A 66 14.56 -11.24 9.33
C SER A 66 15.27 -10.78 10.61
N GLN A 67 15.12 -11.54 11.69
CA GLN A 67 15.89 -11.29 12.91
C GLN A 67 17.39 -11.53 12.71
N LYS A 68 17.76 -12.34 11.71
CA LYS A 68 19.16 -12.67 11.40
C LYS A 68 19.89 -11.51 10.72
N THR A 69 19.24 -10.84 9.77
CA THR A 69 19.84 -9.75 8.99
C THR A 69 19.39 -8.37 9.48
N GLY A 70 18.37 -8.30 10.33
CA GLY A 70 17.73 -7.06 10.76
C GLY A 70 16.90 -6.39 9.68
N THR A 71 16.65 -7.04 8.54
CA THR A 71 15.93 -6.45 7.41
C THR A 71 14.42 -6.63 7.55
N PHE A 72 13.66 -5.74 6.93
CA PHE A 72 12.22 -5.88 6.79
C PHE A 72 11.73 -5.41 5.42
N THR A 73 10.60 -5.98 5.00
CA THR A 73 9.86 -5.57 3.81
C THR A 73 8.36 -5.60 4.11
N VAL A 74 7.66 -4.53 3.76
CA VAL A 74 6.20 -4.47 3.76
C VAL A 74 5.71 -4.55 2.32
N ILE A 75 4.83 -5.51 2.07
CA ILE A 75 4.26 -5.74 0.75
C ILE A 75 2.74 -5.62 0.82
N MET A 76 2.17 -5.17 -0.30
CA MET A 76 0.73 -5.06 -0.47
C MET A 76 0.31 -5.86 -1.71
N THR A 77 -0.58 -6.83 -1.53
CA THR A 77 -1.02 -7.79 -2.54
C THR A 77 -2.47 -7.55 -2.92
N ASN A 78 -2.74 -7.32 -4.21
CA ASN A 78 -4.10 -7.19 -4.71
C ASN A 78 -4.77 -8.55 -4.99
N PRO A 79 -6.10 -8.59 -5.23
CA PRO A 79 -6.81 -9.85 -5.53
C PRO A 79 -6.34 -10.56 -6.80
N GLN A 80 -5.62 -9.86 -7.68
CA GLN A 80 -5.03 -10.42 -8.90
C GLN A 80 -3.69 -11.13 -8.62
N GLY A 81 -3.24 -11.18 -7.36
CA GLY A 81 -2.01 -11.85 -6.95
C GLY A 81 -0.73 -11.05 -7.24
N VAL A 82 -0.86 -9.76 -7.56
CA VAL A 82 0.28 -8.85 -7.72
C VAL A 82 0.60 -8.23 -6.38
N SER A 83 1.84 -8.40 -5.93
CA SER A 83 2.38 -7.78 -4.73
C SER A 83 3.31 -6.64 -5.10
N CYS A 84 3.26 -5.56 -4.33
CA CYS A 84 4.12 -4.39 -4.49
C CYS A 84 4.81 -4.07 -3.16
N ILE A 85 6.12 -3.81 -3.19
CA ILE A 85 6.86 -3.34 -2.00
C ILE A 85 6.43 -1.91 -1.70
N VAL A 86 5.85 -1.67 -0.53
CA VAL A 86 5.43 -0.33 -0.06
C VAL A 86 6.38 0.27 0.97
N ALA A 87 7.17 -0.57 1.65
CA ALA A 87 8.29 -0.14 2.50
C ALA A 87 9.33 -1.26 2.60
N ALA A 88 10.60 -0.91 2.76
CA ALA A 88 11.69 -1.86 3.04
C ALA A 88 12.85 -1.16 3.75
N GLY A 89 13.60 -1.88 4.56
CA GLY A 89 14.73 -1.30 5.30
C GLY A 89 15.46 -2.29 6.21
N THR A 90 16.18 -1.74 7.16
CA THR A 90 17.00 -2.44 8.16
C THR A 90 16.56 -2.07 9.57
N ASP A 91 17.29 -2.57 10.58
CA ASP A 91 17.08 -2.25 12.00
C ASP A 91 15.68 -2.66 12.51
N TRP A 92 15.19 -3.79 12.01
CA TRP A 92 13.92 -4.36 12.43
C TRP A 92 13.90 -4.70 13.92
N HIS A 93 12.84 -4.26 14.60
CA HIS A 93 12.55 -4.58 15.99
C HIS A 93 11.05 -4.83 16.15
N GLN A 94 10.68 -5.75 17.05
CA GLN A 94 9.29 -6.09 17.30
C GLN A 94 9.05 -6.15 18.81
N GLU A 95 8.19 -5.26 19.29
CA GLU A 95 7.73 -5.29 20.67
C GLU A 95 6.65 -6.36 20.84
N LYS A 96 6.79 -7.21 21.86
CA LYS A 96 5.78 -8.19 22.20
C LYS A 96 4.80 -7.56 23.18
N LEU A 97 3.58 -7.27 22.73
CA LEU A 97 2.52 -6.84 23.64
C LEU A 97 2.19 -7.98 24.62
N SER A 98 2.56 -7.82 25.89
CA SER A 98 2.10 -8.69 26.97
C SER A 98 0.65 -8.33 27.30
N ARG A 99 -0.26 -9.31 27.16
CA ARG A 99 -1.70 -9.22 27.46
C ARG A 99 -2.03 -9.00 28.95
N LEU A 100 -1.17 -8.36 29.72
CA LEU A 100 -1.33 -8.19 31.17
C LEU A 100 -1.94 -6.83 31.57
N ASP A 101 -2.05 -5.87 30.65
CA ASP A 101 -2.50 -4.51 31.00
C ASP A 101 -3.96 -4.20 30.62
N LEU A 102 -4.71 -5.17 30.08
CA LEU A 102 -6.12 -4.99 29.67
C LEU A 102 -7.15 -5.51 30.69
N ALA A 103 -6.71 -5.94 31.88
CA ALA A 103 -7.62 -6.43 32.92
C ALA A 103 -8.07 -5.34 33.92
N GLU A 104 -7.58 -4.09 33.80
CA GLU A 104 -7.85 -3.01 34.77
C GLU A 104 -8.80 -1.91 34.23
N SER A 105 -9.48 -2.11 33.09
CA SER A 105 -10.38 -1.08 32.52
C SER A 105 -11.85 -1.50 32.39
N ASP A 106 -12.32 -2.45 33.21
CA ASP A 106 -13.73 -2.82 33.32
C ASP A 106 -14.55 -1.81 34.19
N GLU A 107 -14.32 -0.51 34.02
CA GLU A 107 -15.30 0.53 34.39
C GLU A 107 -15.70 1.31 33.14
N VAL A 108 -16.72 0.79 32.45
CA VAL A 108 -17.51 1.52 31.46
C VAL A 108 -18.70 2.13 32.20
N PRO A 109 -18.76 3.46 32.44
CA PRO A 109 -19.96 4.07 32.98
C PRO A 109 -21.04 4.08 31.89
N LEU A 110 -22.25 3.67 32.29
CA LEU A 110 -23.48 3.70 31.50
C LEU A 110 -23.78 5.09 30.91
#